data_AF-A0A4Q1RWI6-F1
#
_entry.id   AF-A0A4Q1RWI6-F1
#
_cell.length_a   1.000
_cell.length_b   1.000
_cell.length_c   1.000
_cell.angle_alpha   90.00
_cell.angle_beta   90.00
_cell.angle_gamma   90.00
#
_symmetry.space_group_name_H-M   'P 1'
#
loop_
_entity.id
_entity.type
_entity.pdbx_description
1 polymer ?
#
loop_
_entity_poly.entity_id
_entity_poly.type
_entity_poly.pdbx_seq_one_letter_code
_entity_poly.pdbx_strand_id
1 'polypeptide(L)'
;MIFGASPDAVSLASFAAKTGFSVTVCDWREALCNKKIFPNADQLIVGSPQEAVSKLQFTPRDFVVILTHQFQRDKELLQLIVEKDLRYIGVMGSKQ
;
A
#
# COMPACT_ATOMS: atom_id res chain seq x y z
N MET A 1 2.48 5.15 0.26
CA MET A 1 2.40 3.72 0.64
C MET A 1 1.24 3.07 -0.09
N ILE A 2 1.43 1.86 -0.60
CA ILE A 2 0.42 1.11 -1.39
C ILE A 2 0.22 -0.24 -0.70
N PHE A 3 -1.01 -0.54 -0.29
CA PHE A 3 -1.39 -1.85 0.22
C PHE A 3 -2.14 -2.62 -0.86
N GLY A 4 -1.61 -3.77 -1.26
CA GLY A 4 -2.05 -4.54 -2.41
C GLY A 4 -1.01 -4.51 -3.54
N ALA A 5 -0.67 -5.69 -4.04
CA ALA A 5 0.29 -5.93 -5.12
C ALA A 5 -0.40 -6.45 -6.40
N SER A 6 -1.61 -5.99 -6.69
CA SER A 6 -2.32 -6.29 -7.94
C SER A 6 -1.66 -5.59 -9.15
N PRO A 7 -1.93 -6.01 -10.39
CA PRO A 7 -1.27 -5.44 -11.58
C PRO A 7 -1.46 -3.93 -11.77
N ASP A 8 -2.59 -3.38 -11.33
CA ASP A 8 -2.88 -1.94 -11.28
C ASP A 8 -1.93 -1.17 -10.33
N ALA A 9 -1.55 -1.77 -9.20
CA ALA A 9 -0.61 -1.20 -8.24
C ALA A 9 0.79 -0.97 -8.85
N VAL A 10 1.20 -1.78 -9.83
CA VAL A 10 2.51 -1.65 -10.50
C VAL A 10 2.62 -0.30 -11.23
N SER A 11 1.60 0.05 -12.00
CA SER A 11 1.54 1.33 -12.73
C SER A 11 1.51 2.51 -11.76
N LEU A 12 0.72 2.40 -10.68
CA LEU A 12 0.65 3.43 -9.64
C LEU A 12 2.00 3.63 -8.96
N ALA A 13 2.66 2.55 -8.54
CA ALA A 13 3.98 2.60 -7.90
C ALA A 13 5.03 3.22 -8.81
N SER A 14 5.03 2.86 -10.10
CA SER A 14 5.94 3.42 -11.10
C SER A 14 5.74 4.93 -11.29
N PHE A 15 4.49 5.39 -11.37
CA PHE A 15 4.19 6.81 -11.54
C PHE A 15 4.50 7.62 -10.27
N ALA A 16 4.17 7.09 -9.09
CA ALA A 16 4.50 7.71 -7.82
C ALA A 16 6.03 7.89 -7.66
N ALA A 17 6.82 6.86 -7.97
CA ALA A 17 8.27 6.95 -7.92
C ALA A 17 8.81 8.02 -8.89
N LYS A 18 8.31 8.06 -10.13
CA LYS A 18 8.71 9.06 -11.15
C LYS A 18 8.35 10.50 -10.78
N THR A 19 7.38 10.69 -9.89
CA THR A 19 6.94 12.02 -9.42
C THR A 19 7.59 12.42 -8.11
N GLY A 20 8.54 11.62 -7.58
CA GLY A 20 9.35 11.96 -6.42
C GLY A 20 8.82 11.42 -5.08
N PHE A 21 7.81 10.55 -5.09
CA PHE A 21 7.40 9.87 -3.86
C PHE A 21 8.37 8.75 -3.51
N SER A 22 8.63 8.57 -2.21
CA SER A 22 9.17 7.32 -1.70
C SER A 22 8.05 6.28 -1.61
N VAL A 23 8.20 5.18 -2.34
CA VAL A 23 7.14 4.20 -2.57
C VAL A 23 7.42 2.93 -1.77
N THR A 24 6.56 2.66 -0.79
CA THR A 24 6.47 1.36 -0.12
C THR A 24 5.26 0.58 -0.61
N VAL A 25 5.45 -0.67 -1.01
CA VAL A 25 4.38 -1.61 -1.39
C VAL A 25 4.28 -2.73 -0.37
N CYS A 26 3.07 -3.03 0.08
CA CYS A 26 2.77 -4.04 1.09
C CYS A 26 1.75 -5.06 0.54
N ASP A 27 2.06 -6.36 0.61
CA ASP A 27 1.10 -7.44 0.29
C ASP A 27 1.54 -8.74 0.98
N TRP A 28 0.60 -9.60 1.34
CA TRP A 28 0.92 -10.90 1.97
C TRP A 28 1.40 -11.95 0.95
N ARG A 29 1.16 -11.72 -0.34
CA ARG A 29 1.55 -12.63 -1.44
C ARG A 29 2.95 -12.29 -1.91
N GLU A 30 3.94 -13.00 -1.39
CA GLU A 30 5.36 -12.85 -1.78
C GLU A 30 5.58 -12.94 -3.31
N ALA A 31 4.84 -13.81 -3.99
CA ALA A 31 4.88 -13.95 -5.44
C ALA A 31 4.53 -12.66 -6.20
N LEU A 32 3.73 -11.77 -5.59
CA LEU A 32 3.34 -10.49 -6.17
C LEU A 32 4.16 -9.31 -5.63
N CYS A 33 4.63 -9.38 -4.38
CA CYS A 33 5.37 -8.29 -3.74
C CYS A 33 6.89 -8.52 -3.79
N ASN A 34 7.49 -8.31 -4.95
CA ASN A 34 8.94 -8.46 -5.14
C ASN A 34 9.50 -7.46 -6.15
N LYS A 35 10.83 -7.30 -6.17
CA LYS A 35 11.53 -6.31 -7.02
C LYS A 35 11.40 -6.57 -8.52
N LYS A 36 11.09 -7.80 -8.95
CA LYS A 36 10.86 -8.07 -10.38
C LYS A 36 9.55 -7.42 -10.86
N ILE A 37 8.54 -7.36 -10.00
CA ILE A 37 7.24 -6.76 -10.28
C ILE A 37 7.24 -5.26 -9.95
N PHE A 38 7.88 -4.86 -8.85
CA PHE A 38 7.98 -3.48 -8.37
C PHE A 38 9.43 -2.98 -8.36
N PRO A 39 10.06 -2.78 -9.53
CA PRO A 39 11.46 -2.35 -9.59
C PRO A 39 11.68 -0.94 -9.00
N ASN A 40 10.66 -0.08 -9.09
CA ASN A 40 10.75 1.33 -8.68
C ASN A 40 10.29 1.57 -7.23
N ALA A 41 9.81 0.54 -6.52
CA ALA A 41 9.42 0.70 -5.13
C ALA A 41 10.69 0.77 -4.25
N ASP A 42 10.79 1.73 -3.36
CA ASP A 42 11.91 1.84 -2.41
C ASP A 42 11.90 0.68 -1.42
N GLN A 43 10.71 0.34 -0.91
CA GLN A 43 10.51 -0.72 0.07
C GLN A 43 9.39 -1.68 -0.35
N LEU A 44 9.60 -2.94 -0.02
CA LEU A 44 8.63 -4.02 -0.21
C LEU A 44 8.46 -4.74 1.11
N ILE A 45 7.22 -4.79 1.60
CA ILE A 45 6.89 -5.44 2.86
C ILE A 45 5.95 -6.60 2.55
N VAL A 46 6.46 -7.81 2.75
CA VAL A 46 5.65 -9.03 2.69
C VAL A 46 5.09 -9.33 4.08
N GLY A 47 3.77 -9.45 4.17
CA GLY A 47 3.09 -9.78 5.42
C GLY A 47 1.60 -9.46 5.41
N SER A 48 0.92 -9.93 6.44
CA SER A 48 -0.46 -9.57 6.75
C SER A 48 -0.62 -8.05 7.00
N PRO A 49 -1.85 -7.51 6.96
CA PRO A 49 -2.12 -6.11 7.30
C PRO A 49 -1.46 -5.64 8.60
N GLN A 50 -1.54 -6.41 9.68
CA GLN A 50 -0.96 -6.08 10.98
C GLN A 50 0.58 -6.05 10.95
N GLU A 51 1.18 -7.06 10.33
CA GLU A 51 2.64 -7.15 10.21
C GLU A 51 3.18 -6.00 9.35
N ALA A 52 2.46 -5.64 8.28
CA ALA A 52 2.85 -4.52 7.43
C ALA A 52 2.73 -3.19 8.19
N VAL A 53 1.60 -2.92 8.83
CA VAL A 53 1.36 -1.68 9.59
C VAL A 53 2.34 -1.53 10.76
N SER A 54 2.69 -2.60 11.45
CA SER A 54 3.64 -2.54 12.58
C SER A 54 5.09 -2.24 12.16
N LYS A 55 5.46 -2.52 10.91
CA LYS A 55 6.78 -2.21 10.33
C LYS A 55 6.85 -0.79 9.75
N LEU A 56 5.72 -0.10 9.65
CA LEU A 56 5.63 1.23 9.04
C LEU A 56 5.60 2.33 10.11
N GLN A 57 6.26 3.44 9.79
CA GLN A 57 6.15 4.68 10.54
C GLN A 57 5.31 5.64 9.70
N PHE A 58 4.19 6.11 10.26
CA PHE A 58 3.27 7.01 9.58
C PHE A 58 3.50 8.45 10.02
N THR A 59 3.47 9.36 9.07
CA THR A 59 3.66 10.79 9.27
C THR A 59 2.57 11.58 8.56
N PRO A 60 2.33 12.85 8.94
CA PRO A 60 1.29 13.70 8.32
C PRO A 60 1.57 14.10 6.86
N ARG A 61 2.69 13.61 6.29
CA ARG A 61 3.05 13.78 4.88
C ARG A 61 2.77 12.53 4.05
N ASP A 62 2.42 11.41 4.70
CA ASP A 62 2.22 10.14 4.03
C ASP A 62 0.85 10.03 3.38
N PHE A 63 0.86 9.40 2.22
CA PHE A 63 -0.32 9.06 1.45
C PHE A 63 -0.44 7.54 1.43
N VAL A 64 -1.62 7.04 1.76
CA VAL A 64 -1.92 5.61 1.72
C VAL A 64 -2.96 5.32 0.65
N VAL A 65 -2.69 4.29 -0.15
CA VAL A 65 -3.66 3.75 -1.11
C VAL A 65 -3.88 2.27 -0.81
N ILE A 66 -5.13 1.87 -0.65
CA ILE A 66 -5.57 0.50 -0.38
C ILE A 66 -6.20 -0.07 -1.66
N LEU A 67 -5.61 -1.15 -2.19
CA LEU A 67 -5.87 -1.77 -3.49
C LEU A 67 -5.91 -3.31 -3.39
N THR A 68 -6.28 -3.90 -2.25
CA THR A 68 -6.09 -5.35 -2.09
C THR A 68 -7.10 -6.19 -2.90
N HIS A 69 -8.19 -5.55 -3.36
CA HIS A 69 -9.35 -6.19 -4.00
C HIS A 69 -9.99 -7.27 -3.12
N GLN A 70 -9.78 -7.19 -1.80
CA GLN A 70 -10.35 -8.10 -0.81
C GLN A 70 -10.99 -7.30 0.30
N PHE A 71 -12.32 -7.19 0.25
CA PHE A 71 -13.10 -6.34 1.16
C PHE A 71 -12.73 -6.51 2.65
N GLN A 72 -12.58 -7.76 3.11
CA GLN A 72 -12.24 -8.03 4.50
C GLN A 72 -10.85 -7.49 4.88
N ARG A 73 -9.88 -7.57 3.96
CA ARG A 73 -8.51 -7.06 4.17
C ARG A 73 -8.46 -5.54 4.07
N ASP A 74 -9.21 -4.95 3.14
CA ASP A 74 -9.30 -3.50 3.01
C ASP A 74 -9.92 -2.89 4.27
N LYS A 75 -10.97 -3.51 4.82
CA LYS A 75 -11.59 -3.11 6.08
C LYS A 75 -10.62 -3.21 7.25
N GLU A 76 -9.91 -4.33 7.38
CA GLU A 76 -8.90 -4.56 8.40
C GLU A 76 -7.77 -3.51 8.34
N LEU A 77 -7.23 -3.25 7.14
CA LEU A 77 -6.22 -2.22 6.91
C LEU A 77 -6.74 -0.83 7.29
N LEU A 78 -7.94 -0.47 6.85
CA LEU A 78 -8.53 0.83 7.14
C LEU A 78 -8.68 1.02 8.66
N GLN A 79 -9.17 0.03 9.39
CA GLN A 79 -9.27 0.09 10.86
C GLN A 79 -7.92 0.31 11.54
N LEU A 80 -6.84 -0.28 11.01
CA LEU A 80 -5.49 -0.13 11.57
C LEU A 80 -4.87 1.25 11.32
N ILE A 81 -5.27 1.94 10.24
CA ILE A 81 -4.63 3.19 9.80
C ILE A 81 -5.51 4.44 9.90
N VAL A 82 -6.82 4.31 10.10
CA VAL A 82 -7.77 5.45 10.06
C VAL A 82 -7.49 6.48 11.16
N GLU A 83 -6.94 6.06 12.30
CA GLU A 83 -6.55 6.95 13.40
C GLU A 83 -5.11 7.48 13.29
N LYS A 84 -4.37 7.07 12.25
CA LYS A 84 -3.01 7.57 12.02
C LYS A 84 -3.06 8.95 11.39
N ASP A 85 -2.12 9.81 11.78
CA ASP A 85 -2.00 11.14 11.20
C ASP A 85 -1.40 11.03 9.80
N LEU A 86 -2.28 10.98 8.81
CA LEU A 86 -1.97 10.78 7.39
C LEU A 86 -2.51 11.95 6.58
N ARG A 87 -1.78 12.30 5.51
CA ARG A 87 -2.24 13.34 4.58
C ARG A 87 -3.43 12.88 3.75
N TYR A 88 -3.48 11.59 3.46
CA TYR A 88 -4.47 11.02 2.55
C TYR A 88 -4.61 9.51 2.75
N ILE A 89 -5.86 9.04 2.68
CA ILE A 89 -6.21 7.62 2.58
C ILE A 89 -7.14 7.47 1.39
N GLY A 90 -6.73 6.70 0.39
CA GLY A 90 -7.53 6.31 -0.75
C GLY A 90 -7.83 4.82 -0.72
N VAL A 91 -9.09 4.44 -0.92
CA VAL A 91 -9.50 3.05 -1.05
C VAL A 91 -10.03 2.86 -2.46
N MET A 92 -9.43 1.93 -3.22
CA MET A 92 -9.93 1.59 -4.54
C MET A 92 -11.07 0.60 -4.40
N GLY A 93 -12.21 0.98 -4.96
CA GLY A 93 -13.43 0.20 -4.91
C GLY A 93 -14.57 0.96 -5.56
N SER A 94 -15.67 0.25 -5.75
CA SER A 94 -16.95 0.85 -6.08
C SER A 94 -17.42 1.73 -4.92
N LYS A 95 -18.12 2.84 -5.21
CA LYS A 95 -18.78 3.65 -4.17
C LYS A 95 -19.99 2.95 -3.51
N GLN A 96 -20.45 1.86 -4.14
CA GLN A 96 -21.60 1.06 -3.74
C GLN A 96 -21.16 -0.09 -2.86
#